data_AF-A0A371Q017-F1
#
_entry.id   AF-A0A371Q017-F1
#
_cell.length_a   1.000
_cell.length_b   1.000
_cell.length_c   1.000
_cell.angle_alpha   90.00
_cell.angle_beta   90.00
_cell.angle_gamma   90.00
#
_symmetry.space_group_name_H-M   'P 1'
#
loop_
_entity.id
_entity.type
_entity.pdbx_description
1 polymer ?
#
loop_
_entity_poly.entity_id
_entity_poly.type
_entity_poly.pdbx_seq_one_letter_code
_entity_poly.pdbx_strand_id
1 'polypeptide(L)'
;MSTPSTPTPSAPSWPYCGYGAGLATDPVGCPGIHVPGHTSCLAHLNDTDRDAYLAPLTPGADIDHRATPFTEPLLRALHDPTTQGPRMGAAVFGRAQFSDTASFDGAQFSEAAVFGRAQFSDTARFDGAQFSGATSFRSTQFSDTTRFGGAQFSSDGSFSGAQFSGDGSFDEAQFSGDTRFDRVQFAGNAEFRGARFAVMSSFGPAVCAKTVDLSDAVFGKRVALEIAAGFVHCERTQWESTAALRLRYAATDLGHAALFYPMAVNAHPVSFTTRFGQTVDESLLAGSDDRVRLVSVQGVDAARLVLTDTDLSDCLFSEAFHLDQLRLEGRCTFAPTPTGLHRVWPYRWTRRRTLAEEHHWRAQTAGQPAPPPGQAPSPRHWHTGPHHPDPSLTPDPEDVVVLYRQLRKAFEDGKNEPGAADFYYGEMEMRRHDRTGTPASERGLLWGYWLLSGYGLRASRSMGWLMTAIAATIVLMMGLGLPDSSQRQDAGGTGSTSGGQVTLTVDEQDPRLTLPIQDRFTAERFDKALQVVLNSVVFRSSSQDLTTWGTYTAMLSRLTEPVLLALAVLAVRSRIKR
;
A
#
# COMPACT_ATOMS: atom_id res chain seq x y z
N MET A 1 -1.56 -29.61 26.33
CA MET A 1 -0.34 -29.63 25.51
C MET A 1 0.17 -31.06 25.51
N SER A 2 -0.21 -31.83 24.50
CA SER A 2 0.30 -33.18 24.30
C SER A 2 1.51 -33.04 23.37
N THR A 3 2.71 -33.33 23.88
CA THR A 3 3.92 -33.50 23.08
C THR A 3 3.63 -34.54 21.99
N PRO A 4 3.81 -34.23 20.68
CA PRO A 4 3.68 -35.24 19.65
C PRO A 4 4.73 -36.32 19.91
N SER A 5 4.29 -37.57 20.02
CA SER A 5 5.17 -38.73 20.11
C SER A 5 6.07 -38.76 18.88
N THR A 6 7.38 -38.65 19.09
CA THR A 6 8.39 -38.83 18.04
C THR A 6 8.16 -40.19 17.40
N PRO A 7 7.96 -40.29 16.07
CA PRO A 7 7.76 -41.58 15.42
C PRO A 7 9.01 -42.45 15.65
N THR A 8 8.80 -43.70 16.06
CA THR A 8 9.87 -44.71 16.15
C THR A 8 10.62 -44.77 14.82
N PRO A 9 11.97 -44.68 14.81
CA PRO A 9 12.73 -44.70 13.57
C PRO A 9 12.41 -45.99 12.80
N SER A 10 11.87 -45.85 11.59
CA SER A 10 11.60 -46.99 10.71
C SER A 10 12.81 -47.25 9.83
N ALA A 11 13.14 -48.54 9.66
CA ALA A 11 14.26 -48.95 8.82
C ALA A 11 14.09 -48.43 7.38
N PRO A 12 15.17 -47.93 6.74
CA PRO A 12 15.13 -47.54 5.33
C PRO A 12 14.78 -48.71 4.41
N SER A 13 14.27 -48.41 3.21
CA SER A 13 13.91 -49.43 2.20
C SER A 13 15.11 -49.90 1.35
N TRP A 14 16.34 -49.52 1.71
CA TRP A 14 17.57 -49.80 0.98
C TRP A 14 18.60 -50.46 1.90
N PRO A 15 19.67 -51.10 1.36
CA PRO A 15 20.79 -51.58 2.16
C PRO A 15 21.46 -50.41 2.90
N TYR A 16 21.39 -50.42 4.22
CA TYR A 16 21.84 -49.31 5.08
C TYR A 16 22.85 -49.77 6.13
N CYS A 17 23.75 -48.85 6.50
CA CYS A 17 24.95 -49.12 7.29
C CYS A 17 24.68 -49.78 8.66
N GLY A 18 23.61 -49.38 9.36
CA GLY A 18 23.24 -49.94 10.66
C GLY A 18 24.26 -49.71 11.79
N TYR A 19 25.30 -48.90 11.54
CA TYR A 19 26.34 -48.61 12.52
C TYR A 19 25.73 -47.94 13.75
N GLY A 20 26.06 -48.43 14.94
CA GLY A 20 25.52 -47.94 16.20
C GLY A 20 24.11 -48.43 16.56
N ALA A 21 23.52 -49.37 15.80
CA ALA A 21 22.22 -49.94 16.13
C ALA A 21 22.24 -50.66 17.50
N GLY A 22 21.33 -50.27 18.39
CA GLY A 22 21.20 -50.80 19.75
C GLY A 22 19.74 -51.07 20.11
N LEU A 23 19.48 -52.23 20.73
CA LEU A 23 18.13 -52.78 20.96
C LEU A 23 17.19 -51.91 21.81
N ALA A 24 17.69 -50.89 22.53
CA ALA A 24 16.90 -50.11 23.50
C ALA A 24 16.72 -48.61 23.16
N THR A 25 17.59 -47.99 22.35
CA THR A 25 17.60 -46.53 22.13
C THR A 25 17.59 -46.11 20.67
N ASP A 26 18.19 -46.89 19.76
CA ASP A 26 18.14 -46.68 18.32
C ASP A 26 18.22 -48.04 17.60
N PRO A 27 17.08 -48.69 17.30
CA PRO A 27 17.06 -50.02 16.70
C PRO A 27 17.52 -50.04 15.24
N VAL A 28 17.67 -48.86 14.60
CA VAL A 28 18.08 -48.75 13.18
C VAL A 28 19.56 -48.40 13.08
N GLY A 29 20.09 -47.55 13.96
CA GLY A 29 21.46 -47.02 13.80
C GLY A 29 21.58 -46.17 12.53
N CYS A 30 22.79 -46.06 11.98
CA CYS A 30 23.05 -45.19 10.83
C CYS A 30 22.25 -45.62 9.58
N PRO A 31 21.34 -44.76 9.04
CA PRO A 31 20.50 -45.09 7.89
C PRO A 31 21.21 -44.91 6.53
N GLY A 32 22.48 -44.50 6.52
CA GLY A 32 23.24 -44.21 5.31
C GLY A 32 23.37 -45.42 4.39
N ILE A 33 23.22 -45.21 3.09
CA ILE A 33 23.33 -46.27 2.09
C ILE A 33 24.73 -46.87 2.08
N HIS A 34 24.82 -48.17 1.82
CA HIS A 34 26.09 -48.82 1.54
C HIS A 34 26.78 -48.20 0.31
N VAL A 35 28.07 -47.92 0.42
CA VAL A 35 28.85 -47.66 -0.80
C VAL A 35 29.02 -48.96 -1.60
N PRO A 36 29.08 -48.92 -2.94
CA PRO A 36 29.32 -50.10 -3.76
C PRO A 36 30.54 -50.90 -3.30
N GLY A 37 30.36 -52.20 -3.06
CA GLY A 37 31.44 -53.09 -2.62
C GLY A 37 31.64 -53.21 -1.10
N HIS A 38 30.94 -52.41 -0.28
CA HIS A 38 31.07 -52.44 1.18
C HIS A 38 29.71 -52.58 1.88
N THR A 39 29.72 -52.94 3.17
CA THR A 39 28.52 -53.07 4.03
C THR A 39 28.31 -51.86 4.93
N SER A 40 28.93 -50.73 4.61
CA SER A 40 28.86 -49.51 5.42
C SER A 40 28.75 -48.30 4.51
N CYS A 41 28.20 -47.21 5.05
CA CYS A 41 28.16 -45.93 4.35
C CYS A 41 29.54 -45.26 4.36
N LEU A 42 29.73 -44.27 3.50
CA LEU A 42 31.00 -43.56 3.32
C LEU A 42 31.61 -43.04 4.64
N ALA A 43 30.76 -42.61 5.57
CA ALA A 43 31.16 -42.09 6.87
C ALA A 43 31.73 -43.14 7.83
N HIS A 44 31.27 -44.39 7.74
CA HIS A 44 31.66 -45.48 8.63
C HIS A 44 32.65 -46.47 7.98
N LEU A 45 33.11 -46.19 6.76
CA LEU A 45 34.28 -46.88 6.22
C LEU A 45 35.52 -46.50 7.01
N ASN A 46 36.42 -47.47 7.19
CA ASN A 46 37.79 -47.17 7.59
C ASN A 46 38.51 -46.40 6.47
N ASP A 47 39.63 -45.75 6.79
CA ASP A 47 40.30 -44.87 5.84
C ASP A 47 40.81 -45.61 4.59
N THR A 48 41.29 -46.85 4.73
CA THR A 48 41.75 -47.67 3.59
C THR A 48 40.63 -47.97 2.59
N ASP A 49 39.47 -48.40 3.10
CA ASP A 49 38.30 -48.71 2.27
C ASP A 49 37.70 -47.43 1.67
N ARG A 50 37.75 -46.31 2.41
CA ARG A 50 37.31 -45.01 1.91
C ARG A 50 38.19 -44.53 0.75
N ASP A 51 39.52 -44.59 0.91
CA ASP A 51 40.46 -44.22 -0.15
C ASP A 51 40.30 -45.13 -1.38
N ALA A 52 40.07 -46.44 -1.16
CA ALA A 52 39.81 -47.39 -2.24
C ALA A 52 38.51 -47.09 -3.02
N TYR A 53 37.46 -46.62 -2.33
CA TYR A 53 36.21 -46.19 -2.96
C TYR A 53 36.35 -44.85 -3.71
N LEU A 54 37.09 -43.89 -3.14
CA LEU A 54 37.24 -42.54 -3.71
C LEU A 54 38.21 -42.50 -4.89
N ALA A 55 39.29 -43.29 -4.87
CA ALA A 55 40.32 -43.29 -5.91
C ALA A 55 39.82 -43.50 -7.36
N PRO A 56 38.86 -44.40 -7.66
CA PRO A 56 38.34 -44.57 -9.01
C PRO A 56 37.29 -43.53 -9.43
N LEU A 57 36.81 -42.67 -8.52
CA LEU A 57 35.82 -41.65 -8.87
C LEU A 57 36.48 -40.59 -9.77
N THR A 58 35.97 -40.47 -10.99
CA THR A 58 36.39 -39.43 -11.92
C THR A 58 35.43 -38.24 -11.88
N PRO A 59 35.89 -37.02 -12.21
CA PRO A 59 34.99 -35.87 -12.34
C PRO A 59 33.81 -36.18 -13.27
N GLY A 60 32.59 -36.05 -12.76
CA GLY A 60 31.35 -36.39 -13.47
C GLY A 60 30.83 -37.81 -13.22
N ALA A 61 31.45 -38.60 -12.34
CA ALA A 61 30.92 -39.89 -11.92
C ALA A 61 29.62 -39.75 -11.11
N ASP A 62 28.76 -40.76 -11.20
CA ASP A 62 27.53 -40.85 -10.41
C ASP A 62 27.84 -41.27 -8.97
N ILE A 63 27.18 -40.61 -8.02
CA ILE A 63 27.31 -40.90 -6.59
C ILE A 63 25.95 -41.04 -5.91
N ASP A 64 25.85 -42.01 -5.01
CA ASP A 64 24.69 -42.20 -4.13
C ASP A 64 25.15 -42.30 -2.68
N HIS A 65 24.87 -41.24 -1.94
CA HIS A 65 25.17 -41.10 -0.52
C HIS A 65 23.92 -40.72 0.28
N ARG A 66 22.74 -41.20 -0.16
CA ARG A 66 21.49 -40.98 0.58
C ARG A 66 21.63 -41.40 2.04
N ALA A 67 21.06 -40.59 2.92
CA ALA A 67 21.05 -40.78 4.37
C ALA A 67 22.44 -40.90 5.05
N THR A 68 23.52 -40.60 4.34
CA THR A 68 24.88 -40.64 4.89
C THR A 68 25.15 -39.38 5.73
N PRO A 69 25.74 -39.51 6.92
CA PRO A 69 26.23 -38.36 7.68
C PRO A 69 27.55 -37.85 7.08
N PHE A 70 27.68 -36.54 6.93
CA PHE A 70 28.83 -35.86 6.36
C PHE A 70 29.39 -34.85 7.36
N THR A 71 30.69 -34.97 7.61
CA THR A 71 31.51 -33.91 8.20
C THR A 71 32.17 -33.10 7.09
N GLU A 72 32.65 -31.90 7.41
CA GLU A 72 33.34 -31.05 6.42
C GLU A 72 34.52 -31.78 5.73
N PRO A 73 35.42 -32.50 6.45
CA PRO A 73 36.51 -33.24 5.81
C PRO A 73 36.02 -34.35 4.87
N LEU A 74 34.93 -35.03 5.24
CA LEU A 74 34.39 -36.12 4.44
C LEU A 74 33.76 -35.61 3.15
N LEU A 75 33.03 -34.48 3.21
CA LEU A 75 32.49 -33.84 2.02
C LEU A 75 33.62 -33.34 1.11
N ARG A 76 34.65 -32.71 1.69
CA ARG A 76 35.83 -32.24 0.93
C ARG A 76 36.56 -33.38 0.23
N ALA A 77 36.54 -34.60 0.78
CA ALA A 77 37.13 -35.77 0.13
C ALA A 77 36.41 -36.18 -1.17
N LEU A 78 35.17 -35.71 -1.41
CA LEU A 78 34.45 -35.88 -2.67
C LEU A 78 34.76 -34.78 -3.70
N HIS A 79 35.55 -33.77 -3.34
CA HIS A 79 35.89 -32.69 -4.24
C HIS A 79 37.13 -33.02 -5.07
N ASP A 80 37.13 -32.58 -6.33
CA ASP A 80 38.31 -32.67 -7.19
C ASP A 80 39.39 -31.71 -6.65
N PRO A 81 40.58 -32.21 -6.27
CA PRO A 81 41.66 -31.39 -5.72
C PRO A 81 42.22 -30.35 -6.72
N THR A 82 41.96 -30.50 -8.02
CA THR A 82 42.47 -29.61 -9.07
C THR A 82 41.54 -28.44 -9.40
N THR A 83 40.23 -28.64 -9.36
CA THR A 83 39.24 -27.61 -9.74
C THR A 83 38.62 -26.89 -8.56
N GLN A 84 38.82 -27.38 -7.31
CA GLN A 84 38.18 -26.92 -6.06
C GLN A 84 36.63 -27.01 -6.03
N GLY A 85 35.94 -26.92 -7.17
CA GLY A 85 34.52 -27.24 -7.31
C GLY A 85 34.31 -28.72 -7.69
N PRO A 86 33.46 -29.48 -6.99
CA PRO A 86 33.20 -30.88 -7.31
C PRO A 86 32.43 -31.01 -8.63
N ARG A 87 32.82 -31.98 -9.47
CA ARG A 87 32.07 -32.33 -10.68
C ARG A 87 31.46 -33.71 -10.50
N MET A 88 30.14 -33.81 -10.60
CA MET A 88 29.38 -35.02 -10.34
C MET A 88 28.39 -35.27 -11.47
N GLY A 89 28.14 -36.54 -11.77
CA GLY A 89 27.10 -36.99 -12.68
C GLY A 89 25.73 -36.85 -12.02
N ALA A 90 25.04 -37.97 -11.85
CA ALA A 90 23.91 -38.05 -10.94
C ALA A 90 24.40 -38.04 -9.48
N ALA A 91 23.91 -37.12 -8.67
CA ALA A 91 24.32 -36.96 -7.28
C ALA A 91 23.13 -37.09 -6.33
N VAL A 92 23.10 -38.16 -5.53
CA VAL A 92 22.01 -38.44 -4.60
C VAL A 92 22.46 -38.27 -3.15
N PHE A 93 22.07 -37.16 -2.54
CA PHE A 93 22.25 -36.81 -1.13
C PHE A 93 20.92 -36.80 -0.35
N GLY A 94 19.89 -37.49 -0.86
CA GLY A 94 18.58 -37.49 -0.23
C GLY A 94 18.64 -38.00 1.21
N ARG A 95 18.07 -37.26 2.18
CA ARG A 95 18.16 -37.53 3.62
C ARG A 95 19.56 -37.49 4.23
N ALA A 96 20.60 -37.08 3.49
CA ALA A 96 21.94 -36.91 4.05
C ALA A 96 21.95 -35.87 5.18
N GLN A 97 22.89 -36.01 6.11
CA GLN A 97 23.02 -35.11 7.26
C GLN A 97 24.39 -34.46 7.22
N PHE A 98 24.46 -33.15 7.07
CA PHE A 98 25.70 -32.40 7.10
C PHE A 98 25.80 -31.70 8.45
N SER A 99 26.70 -32.18 9.31
CA SER A 99 26.85 -31.68 10.68
C SER A 99 27.64 -30.38 10.77
N ASP A 100 28.52 -30.17 9.78
CA ASP A 100 29.40 -29.00 9.67
C ASP A 100 29.06 -28.22 8.39
N THR A 101 29.78 -27.11 8.16
CA THR A 101 29.67 -26.32 6.92
C THR A 101 29.78 -27.22 5.68
N ALA A 102 28.74 -27.21 4.85
CA ALA A 102 28.67 -28.00 3.63
C ALA A 102 28.87 -27.10 2.41
N SER A 103 30.05 -27.19 1.80
CA SER A 103 30.42 -26.37 0.64
C SER A 103 30.26 -27.15 -0.66
N PHE A 104 29.40 -26.67 -1.55
CA PHE A 104 29.25 -27.08 -2.95
C PHE A 104 29.48 -25.89 -3.88
N ASP A 105 30.27 -24.91 -3.45
CA ASP A 105 30.60 -23.73 -4.24
C ASP A 105 31.28 -24.13 -5.56
N GLY A 106 30.77 -23.57 -6.66
CA GLY A 106 31.23 -23.89 -8.01
C GLY A 106 31.00 -25.35 -8.43
N ALA A 107 30.23 -26.14 -7.68
CA ALA A 107 29.93 -27.52 -8.02
C ALA A 107 29.22 -27.62 -9.37
N GLN A 108 29.54 -28.66 -10.15
CA GLN A 108 28.89 -28.95 -11.42
C GLN A 108 28.19 -30.30 -11.32
N PHE A 109 26.86 -30.28 -11.42
CA PHE A 109 26.02 -31.46 -11.51
C PHE A 109 25.57 -31.61 -12.96
N SER A 110 26.16 -32.55 -13.69
CA SER A 110 25.83 -32.76 -15.11
C SER A 110 24.50 -33.49 -15.30
N GLU A 111 24.05 -34.25 -14.30
CA GLU A 111 22.74 -34.90 -14.28
C GLU A 111 21.91 -34.48 -13.05
N ALA A 112 21.02 -35.35 -12.57
CA ALA A 112 20.10 -35.04 -11.49
C ALA A 112 20.81 -34.88 -10.14
N ALA A 113 20.51 -33.80 -9.43
CA ALA A 113 21.04 -33.51 -8.09
C ALA A 113 19.90 -33.56 -7.05
N VAL A 114 19.97 -34.54 -6.15
CA VAL A 114 18.88 -34.84 -5.21
C VAL A 114 19.34 -34.64 -3.77
N PHE A 115 18.91 -33.55 -3.16
CA PHE A 115 19.10 -33.21 -1.74
C PHE A 115 17.80 -33.35 -0.93
N GLY A 116 16.78 -34.00 -1.49
CA GLY A 116 15.46 -34.08 -0.85
C GLY A 116 15.52 -34.66 0.56
N ARG A 117 14.94 -33.93 1.53
CA ARG A 117 14.96 -34.24 2.97
C ARG A 117 16.36 -34.28 3.61
N ALA A 118 17.39 -33.77 2.94
CA ALA A 118 18.69 -33.57 3.57
C ALA A 118 18.60 -32.54 4.70
N GLN A 119 19.55 -32.60 5.62
CA GLN A 119 19.65 -31.69 6.76
C GLN A 119 21.04 -31.08 6.78
N PHE A 120 21.10 -29.76 6.80
CA PHE A 120 22.32 -28.97 6.93
C PHE A 120 22.27 -28.27 8.28
N SER A 121 23.07 -28.75 9.23
CA SER A 121 23.08 -28.24 10.61
C SER A 121 23.85 -26.93 10.76
N ASP A 122 24.71 -26.60 9.80
CA ASP A 122 25.51 -25.38 9.71
C ASP A 122 25.35 -24.78 8.29
N THR A 123 26.14 -23.79 7.96
CA THR A 123 26.14 -23.06 6.70
C THR A 123 26.21 -24.00 5.50
N ALA A 124 25.25 -23.88 4.58
CA ALA A 124 25.24 -24.61 3.31
C ALA A 124 25.51 -23.65 2.15
N ARG A 125 26.55 -23.93 1.35
CA ARG A 125 26.99 -23.06 0.26
C ARG A 125 26.91 -23.77 -1.08
N PHE A 126 26.30 -23.11 -2.05
CA PHE A 126 26.13 -23.54 -3.43
C PHE A 126 26.41 -22.36 -4.37
N ASP A 127 27.26 -21.42 -3.96
CA ASP A 127 27.55 -20.21 -4.71
C ASP A 127 28.21 -20.58 -6.04
N GLY A 128 27.64 -20.10 -7.15
CA GLY A 128 28.09 -20.42 -8.51
C GLY A 128 27.90 -21.89 -8.92
N ALA A 129 27.16 -22.69 -8.15
CA ALA A 129 26.89 -24.09 -8.50
C ALA A 129 26.04 -24.18 -9.79
N GLN A 130 26.33 -25.18 -10.61
CA GLN A 130 25.68 -25.41 -11.91
C GLN A 130 24.93 -26.73 -11.88
N PHE A 131 23.61 -26.65 -12.01
CA PHE A 131 22.71 -27.79 -12.06
C PHE A 131 22.18 -27.96 -13.49
N SER A 132 22.80 -28.86 -14.24
CA SER A 132 22.42 -29.12 -15.63
C SER A 132 21.17 -30.02 -15.73
N GLY A 133 21.02 -30.96 -14.79
CA GLY A 133 19.86 -31.84 -14.67
C GLY A 133 18.80 -31.35 -13.68
N ALA A 134 17.77 -32.18 -13.50
CA ALA A 134 16.68 -31.90 -12.56
C ALA A 134 17.20 -31.83 -11.12
N THR A 135 16.78 -30.81 -10.37
CA THR A 135 17.30 -30.55 -9.02
C THR A 135 16.20 -30.61 -7.97
N SER A 136 16.46 -31.29 -6.86
CA SER A 136 15.47 -31.47 -5.79
C SER A 136 16.05 -31.17 -4.42
N PHE A 137 15.65 -30.03 -3.85
CA PHE A 137 15.80 -29.66 -2.45
C PHE A 137 14.48 -29.84 -1.68
N ARG A 138 13.58 -30.72 -2.16
CA ARG A 138 12.27 -30.92 -1.56
C ARG A 138 12.37 -31.30 -0.08
N SER A 139 11.73 -30.52 0.78
CA SER A 139 11.72 -30.75 2.24
C SER A 139 13.10 -30.82 2.89
N THR A 140 14.09 -30.16 2.30
CA THR A 140 15.42 -29.97 2.90
C THR A 140 15.32 -29.01 4.09
N GLN A 141 16.14 -29.23 5.11
CA GLN A 141 16.23 -28.36 6.27
C GLN A 141 17.61 -27.72 6.31
N PHE A 142 17.64 -26.39 6.32
CA PHE A 142 18.84 -25.60 6.50
C PHE A 142 18.74 -24.89 7.85
N SER A 143 19.54 -25.30 8.82
CA SER A 143 19.49 -24.79 10.19
C SER A 143 20.19 -23.44 10.35
N ASP A 144 21.08 -23.08 9.42
CA ASP A 144 21.77 -21.79 9.36
C ASP A 144 21.62 -21.17 7.94
N THR A 145 22.48 -20.20 7.65
CA THR A 145 22.54 -19.43 6.42
C THR A 145 22.80 -20.33 5.23
N THR A 146 22.01 -20.14 4.17
CA THR A 146 22.16 -20.88 2.92
C THR A 146 22.42 -19.93 1.77
N ARG A 147 23.37 -20.29 0.90
CA ARG A 147 23.75 -19.46 -0.26
C ARG A 147 23.68 -20.25 -1.56
N PHE A 148 23.02 -19.66 -2.54
CA PHE A 148 22.91 -20.09 -3.93
C PHE A 148 23.25 -18.92 -4.86
N GLY A 149 24.14 -18.01 -4.43
CA GLY A 149 24.49 -16.80 -5.15
C GLY A 149 25.11 -17.13 -6.51
N GLY A 150 24.52 -16.62 -7.60
CA GLY A 150 24.97 -16.92 -8.97
C GLY A 150 24.79 -18.38 -9.40
N ALA A 151 24.05 -19.20 -8.63
CA ALA A 151 23.78 -20.59 -8.99
C ALA A 151 22.92 -20.67 -10.26
N GLN A 152 23.15 -21.69 -11.09
CA GLN A 152 22.48 -21.88 -12.36
C GLN A 152 21.67 -23.17 -12.35
N PHE A 153 20.35 -23.05 -12.55
CA PHE A 153 19.41 -24.16 -12.66
C PHE A 153 18.92 -24.25 -14.10
N SER A 154 19.56 -25.11 -14.89
CA SER A 154 19.28 -25.24 -16.33
C SER A 154 18.02 -26.04 -16.64
N SER A 155 17.58 -26.88 -15.69
CA SER A 155 16.40 -27.74 -15.80
C SER A 155 15.40 -27.47 -14.67
N ASP A 156 14.35 -28.28 -14.58
CA ASP A 156 13.31 -28.15 -13.56
C ASP A 156 13.89 -28.38 -12.15
N GLY A 157 13.54 -27.47 -11.24
CA GLY A 157 13.99 -27.47 -9.85
C GLY A 157 12.82 -27.56 -8.86
N SER A 158 13.07 -28.07 -7.66
CA SER A 158 12.07 -28.04 -6.58
C SER A 158 12.72 -27.76 -5.22
N PHE A 159 12.31 -26.64 -4.61
CA PHE A 159 12.54 -26.29 -3.22
C PHE A 159 11.28 -26.52 -2.37
N SER A 160 10.33 -27.32 -2.88
CA SER A 160 9.00 -27.42 -2.27
C SER A 160 9.07 -27.97 -0.85
N GLY A 161 8.57 -27.21 0.12
CA GLY A 161 8.60 -27.56 1.54
C GLY A 161 9.96 -27.46 2.20
N ALA A 162 10.97 -26.87 1.54
CA ALA A 162 12.26 -26.60 2.18
C ALA A 162 12.10 -25.55 3.30
N GLN A 163 12.92 -25.69 4.34
CA GLN A 163 12.89 -24.83 5.52
C GLN A 163 14.26 -24.21 5.72
N PHE A 164 14.30 -22.88 5.79
CA PHE A 164 15.50 -22.08 6.03
C PHE A 164 15.34 -21.40 7.39
N SER A 165 16.08 -21.86 8.39
CA SER A 165 16.07 -21.27 9.73
C SER A 165 16.91 -19.99 9.81
N GLY A 166 17.95 -19.88 8.98
CA GLY A 166 18.70 -18.65 8.74
C GLY A 166 18.22 -17.89 7.50
N ASP A 167 19.09 -17.03 6.97
CA ASP A 167 18.87 -16.31 5.72
C ASP A 167 19.14 -17.25 4.52
N GLY A 168 18.28 -17.19 3.50
CA GLY A 168 18.42 -17.95 2.26
C GLY A 168 18.68 -17.01 1.09
N SER A 169 19.90 -16.99 0.57
CA SER A 169 20.29 -16.12 -0.54
C SER A 169 20.35 -16.88 -1.86
N PHE A 170 19.69 -16.34 -2.87
CA PHE A 170 19.63 -16.76 -4.27
C PHE A 170 19.97 -15.57 -5.19
N ASP A 171 20.77 -14.63 -4.69
CA ASP A 171 21.16 -13.44 -5.42
C ASP A 171 21.85 -13.82 -6.74
N GLU A 172 21.48 -13.16 -7.83
CA GLU A 172 21.97 -13.41 -9.19
C GLU A 172 21.77 -14.85 -9.71
N ALA A 173 20.99 -15.68 -9.01
CA ALA A 173 20.70 -17.04 -9.44
C ALA A 173 19.89 -17.04 -10.74
N GLN A 174 20.14 -18.03 -11.59
CA GLN A 174 19.52 -18.15 -12.90
C GLN A 174 18.67 -19.42 -12.96
N PHE A 175 17.36 -19.26 -13.09
CA PHE A 175 16.40 -20.34 -13.21
C PHE A 175 15.88 -20.42 -14.64
N SER A 176 16.48 -21.33 -15.43
CA SER A 176 16.10 -21.56 -16.82
C SER A 176 14.92 -22.54 -16.95
N GLY A 177 14.73 -23.44 -15.99
CA GLY A 177 13.58 -24.36 -15.89
C GLY A 177 12.48 -23.88 -14.95
N ASP A 178 11.37 -24.64 -14.85
CA ASP A 178 10.24 -24.32 -13.95
C ASP A 178 10.58 -24.74 -12.51
N THR A 179 11.28 -23.86 -11.80
CA THR A 179 11.67 -24.10 -10.39
C THR A 179 10.52 -23.77 -9.45
N ARG A 180 10.18 -24.72 -8.57
CA ARG A 180 9.03 -24.58 -7.65
C ARG A 180 9.44 -24.29 -6.21
N PHE A 181 8.80 -23.29 -5.62
CA PHE A 181 8.96 -22.87 -4.22
C PHE A 181 7.70 -23.13 -3.37
N ASP A 182 6.86 -24.10 -3.74
CA ASP A 182 5.62 -24.38 -2.99
C ASP A 182 5.91 -24.77 -1.53
N ARG A 183 5.28 -24.11 -0.56
CA ARG A 183 5.42 -24.34 0.89
C ARG A 183 6.83 -24.13 1.45
N VAL A 184 7.66 -23.34 0.76
CA VAL A 184 8.96 -22.95 1.32
C VAL A 184 8.75 -22.03 2.53
N GLN A 185 9.58 -22.21 3.55
CA GLN A 185 9.54 -21.39 4.76
C GLN A 185 10.93 -20.78 5.02
N PHE A 186 10.97 -19.47 5.20
CA PHE A 186 12.16 -18.72 5.60
C PHE A 186 11.91 -18.05 6.96
N ALA A 187 12.65 -18.43 7.98
CA ALA A 187 12.63 -17.74 9.28
C ALA A 187 13.51 -16.47 9.25
N GLY A 188 14.52 -16.43 8.38
CA GLY A 188 15.30 -15.24 8.04
C GLY A 188 14.76 -14.51 6.80
N ASN A 189 15.66 -13.81 6.13
CA ASN A 189 15.42 -13.16 4.84
C ASN A 189 15.51 -14.17 3.69
N ALA A 190 14.74 -13.94 2.64
CA ALA A 190 14.83 -14.66 1.37
C ALA A 190 15.28 -13.68 0.28
N GLU A 191 16.55 -13.79 -0.14
CA GLU A 191 17.16 -12.84 -1.06
C GLU A 191 17.21 -13.43 -2.47
N PHE A 192 16.72 -12.71 -3.46
CA PHE A 192 16.72 -13.06 -4.88
C PHE A 192 17.14 -11.85 -5.72
N ARG A 193 18.06 -11.02 -5.19
CA ARG A 193 18.46 -9.77 -5.84
C ARG A 193 19.11 -10.07 -7.18
N GLY A 194 18.63 -9.46 -8.26
CA GLY A 194 19.16 -9.71 -9.61
C GLY A 194 18.91 -11.13 -10.15
N ALA A 195 18.10 -11.95 -9.47
CA ALA A 195 17.79 -13.30 -9.93
C ALA A 195 16.98 -13.28 -11.24
N ARG A 196 17.20 -14.27 -12.11
CA ARG A 196 16.53 -14.37 -13.41
C ARG A 196 15.66 -15.61 -13.48
N PHE A 197 14.37 -15.41 -13.76
CA PHE A 197 13.38 -16.47 -13.89
C PHE A 197 12.88 -16.52 -15.34
N ALA A 198 13.44 -17.44 -16.14
CA ALA A 198 13.18 -17.49 -17.58
C ALA A 198 11.79 -18.02 -17.91
N VAL A 199 11.32 -19.05 -17.19
CA VAL A 199 10.05 -19.75 -17.49
C VAL A 199 9.18 -20.04 -16.28
N MET A 200 9.55 -19.55 -15.09
CA MET A 200 8.81 -19.79 -13.85
C MET A 200 7.35 -19.39 -13.98
N SER A 201 6.46 -20.34 -13.70
CA SER A 201 5.01 -20.13 -13.80
C SER A 201 4.36 -19.74 -12.47
N SER A 202 4.95 -20.16 -11.36
CA SER A 202 4.44 -19.90 -10.00
C SER A 202 5.55 -19.86 -8.97
N PHE A 203 5.47 -18.91 -8.04
CA PHE A 203 6.29 -18.85 -6.83
C PHE A 203 5.37 -18.95 -5.61
N GLY A 204 5.59 -19.96 -4.77
CA GLY A 204 4.80 -20.16 -3.56
C GLY A 204 3.54 -21.03 -3.73
N PRO A 205 2.70 -21.17 -2.69
CA PRO A 205 2.69 -20.32 -1.50
C PRO A 205 3.97 -20.40 -0.67
N ALA A 206 4.61 -19.27 -0.42
CA ALA A 206 5.85 -19.14 0.35
C ALA A 206 5.59 -18.32 1.62
N VAL A 207 6.27 -18.68 2.71
CA VAL A 207 6.19 -17.95 3.98
C VAL A 207 7.59 -17.46 4.35
N CYS A 208 7.74 -16.17 4.61
CA CYS A 208 8.98 -15.56 5.09
C CYS A 208 8.68 -14.73 6.34
N ALA A 209 9.39 -14.94 7.44
CA ALA A 209 9.14 -14.20 8.67
C ALA A 209 9.55 -12.71 8.55
N LYS A 210 10.55 -12.43 7.70
CA LYS A 210 11.11 -11.09 7.50
C LYS A 210 10.82 -10.61 6.08
N THR A 211 11.86 -10.56 5.24
CA THR A 211 11.84 -9.90 3.95
C THR A 211 12.07 -10.89 2.82
N VAL A 212 11.26 -10.78 1.77
CA VAL A 212 11.53 -11.36 0.45
C VAL A 212 12.04 -10.25 -0.45
N ASP A 213 13.31 -10.32 -0.84
CA ASP A 213 13.96 -9.31 -1.67
C ASP A 213 14.06 -9.79 -3.12
N LEU A 214 13.21 -9.27 -3.99
CA LEU A 214 13.20 -9.53 -5.44
C LEU A 214 13.83 -8.37 -6.21
N SER A 215 14.58 -7.46 -5.57
CA SER A 215 15.08 -6.26 -6.24
C SER A 215 15.95 -6.63 -7.44
N ASP A 216 15.82 -5.89 -8.55
CA ASP A 216 16.51 -6.15 -9.82
C ASP A 216 16.21 -7.52 -10.48
N ALA A 217 15.27 -8.31 -9.94
CA ALA A 217 14.92 -9.61 -10.51
C ALA A 217 14.16 -9.46 -11.85
N VAL A 218 14.34 -10.44 -12.73
CA VAL A 218 13.72 -10.47 -14.07
C VAL A 218 12.81 -11.68 -14.21
N PHE A 219 11.55 -11.44 -14.58
CA PHE A 219 10.55 -12.47 -14.86
C PHE A 219 10.20 -12.47 -16.36
N GLY A 220 10.68 -13.48 -17.09
CA GLY A 220 10.55 -13.58 -18.55
C GLY A 220 9.20 -14.12 -19.05
N LYS A 221 8.39 -14.70 -18.16
CA LYS A 221 7.09 -15.32 -18.47
C LYS A 221 6.03 -14.95 -17.45
N ARG A 222 4.78 -15.30 -17.76
CA ARG A 222 3.64 -15.08 -16.88
C ARG A 222 3.86 -15.84 -15.57
N VAL A 223 3.80 -15.12 -14.46
CA VAL A 223 4.08 -15.66 -13.14
C VAL A 223 3.02 -15.24 -12.12
N ALA A 224 2.67 -16.17 -11.22
CA ALA A 224 1.87 -15.89 -10.04
C ALA A 224 2.74 -16.07 -8.79
N LEU A 225 2.84 -15.02 -7.97
CA LEU A 225 3.58 -15.02 -6.72
C LEU A 225 2.58 -15.08 -5.57
N GLU A 226 2.68 -16.09 -4.72
CA GLU A 226 1.88 -16.25 -3.51
C GLU A 226 2.81 -16.19 -2.30
N ILE A 227 2.83 -15.05 -1.62
CA ILE A 227 3.83 -14.75 -0.59
C ILE A 227 3.13 -14.22 0.67
N ALA A 228 3.39 -14.87 1.79
CA ALA A 228 3.15 -14.32 3.12
C ALA A 228 4.49 -13.88 3.69
N ALA A 229 4.70 -12.57 3.88
CA ALA A 229 5.96 -12.02 4.37
C ALA A 229 5.74 -10.74 5.18
N GLY A 230 6.72 -10.34 5.99
CA GLY A 230 6.71 -9.03 6.63
C GLY A 230 6.97 -7.90 5.63
N PHE A 231 7.89 -8.13 4.70
CA PHE A 231 8.21 -7.19 3.62
C PHE A 231 8.49 -7.91 2.30
N VAL A 232 8.12 -7.29 1.17
CA VAL A 232 8.47 -7.73 -0.18
C VAL A 232 9.07 -6.57 -0.97
N HIS A 233 10.37 -6.61 -1.24
CA HIS A 233 11.01 -5.62 -2.13
C HIS A 233 10.91 -6.11 -3.57
N CYS A 234 10.40 -5.27 -4.46
CA CYS A 234 10.38 -5.46 -5.90
C CYS A 234 11.01 -4.24 -6.60
N GLU A 235 11.99 -3.61 -5.96
CA GLU A 235 12.62 -2.41 -6.51
C GLU A 235 13.36 -2.75 -7.81
N ARG A 236 13.18 -1.94 -8.86
CA ARG A 236 13.80 -2.15 -10.19
C ARG A 236 13.56 -3.54 -10.80
N THR A 237 12.50 -4.22 -10.37
CA THR A 237 12.09 -5.52 -10.96
C THR A 237 11.64 -5.35 -12.41
N GLN A 238 11.92 -6.34 -13.24
CA GLN A 238 11.52 -6.35 -14.65
C GLN A 238 10.49 -7.45 -14.90
N TRP A 239 9.30 -7.04 -15.34
CA TRP A 239 8.19 -7.94 -15.62
C TRP A 239 7.90 -7.97 -17.12
N GLU A 240 8.49 -8.95 -17.82
CA GLU A 240 8.39 -9.08 -19.28
C GLU A 240 7.08 -9.75 -19.74
N SER A 241 6.18 -10.06 -18.80
CA SER A 241 4.88 -10.68 -19.04
C SER A 241 3.91 -10.37 -17.88
N THR A 242 2.65 -10.76 -17.99
CA THR A 242 1.64 -10.56 -16.95
C THR A 242 2.05 -11.18 -15.62
N ALA A 243 1.93 -10.41 -14.54
CA ALA A 243 2.27 -10.85 -13.19
C ALA A 243 1.08 -10.69 -12.23
N ALA A 244 0.94 -11.64 -11.30
CA ALA A 244 -0.04 -11.55 -10.22
C ALA A 244 0.65 -11.81 -8.89
N LEU A 245 0.76 -10.77 -8.06
CA LEU A 245 1.27 -10.86 -6.70
C LEU A 245 0.07 -10.98 -5.76
N ARG A 246 -0.03 -12.09 -5.07
CA ARG A 246 -1.01 -12.34 -4.02
C ARG A 246 -0.24 -12.35 -2.71
N LEU A 247 -0.47 -11.33 -1.90
CA LEU A 247 0.35 -11.04 -0.74
C LEU A 247 -0.47 -11.16 0.54
N ARG A 248 0.21 -11.48 1.64
CA ARG A 248 -0.34 -11.47 3.01
C ARG A 248 0.69 -10.87 3.96
N TYR A 249 0.21 -10.06 4.91
CA TYR A 249 1.00 -9.37 5.95
C TYR A 249 2.08 -8.38 5.45
N ALA A 250 2.29 -8.30 4.13
CA ALA A 250 3.48 -7.68 3.56
C ALA A 250 3.32 -6.17 3.35
N ALA A 251 4.35 -5.43 3.77
CA ALA A 251 4.67 -4.14 3.15
C ALA A 251 5.45 -4.40 1.85
N THR A 252 5.01 -3.82 0.73
CA THR A 252 5.55 -4.08 -0.60
C THR A 252 6.07 -2.82 -1.24
N ASP A 253 7.29 -2.87 -1.77
CA ASP A 253 7.91 -1.76 -2.50
C ASP A 253 8.03 -2.12 -3.98
N LEU A 254 7.43 -1.33 -4.88
CA LEU A 254 7.54 -1.50 -6.33
C LEU A 254 8.40 -0.40 -6.98
N GLY A 255 9.18 0.35 -6.21
CA GLY A 255 9.98 1.47 -6.68
C GLY A 255 10.77 1.13 -7.96
N HIS A 256 10.60 1.95 -8.99
CA HIS A 256 11.26 1.83 -10.30
C HIS A 256 11.05 0.49 -11.02
N ALA A 257 10.02 -0.29 -10.67
CA ALA A 257 9.70 -1.53 -11.37
C ALA A 257 9.25 -1.27 -12.81
N ALA A 258 9.80 -2.03 -13.75
CA ALA A 258 9.49 -1.96 -15.18
C ALA A 258 8.39 -2.96 -15.54
N LEU A 259 7.19 -2.45 -15.82
CA LEU A 259 6.01 -3.23 -16.17
C LEU A 259 5.78 -3.23 -17.69
N PHE A 260 6.18 -4.29 -18.41
CA PHE A 260 5.92 -4.40 -19.85
C PHE A 260 4.48 -4.87 -20.16
N TYR A 261 3.83 -5.50 -19.19
CA TYR A 261 2.48 -6.05 -19.27
C TYR A 261 1.69 -5.75 -17.98
N PRO A 262 0.36 -5.97 -17.97
CA PRO A 262 -0.43 -5.77 -16.77
C PRO A 262 0.07 -6.58 -15.57
N MET A 263 0.16 -5.93 -14.42
CA MET A 263 0.54 -6.53 -13.15
C MET A 263 -0.53 -6.23 -12.10
N ALA A 264 -0.94 -7.25 -11.38
CA ALA A 264 -1.89 -7.13 -10.27
C ALA A 264 -1.20 -7.38 -8.93
N VAL A 265 -1.43 -6.50 -7.95
CA VAL A 265 -1.06 -6.69 -6.55
C VAL A 265 -2.34 -6.81 -5.73
N ASN A 266 -2.53 -7.98 -5.13
CA ASN A 266 -3.76 -8.33 -4.44
C ASN A 266 -3.46 -8.72 -2.99
N ALA A 267 -4.13 -8.07 -2.05
CA ALA A 267 -4.14 -8.54 -0.67
C ALA A 267 -5.03 -9.79 -0.57
N HIS A 268 -4.45 -10.91 -0.14
CA HIS A 268 -5.19 -12.16 -0.01
C HIS A 268 -5.79 -12.28 1.40
N PRO A 269 -7.12 -12.45 1.58
CA PRO A 269 -7.76 -12.33 2.89
C PRO A 269 -7.58 -13.55 3.80
N VAL A 270 -7.44 -14.75 3.24
CA VAL A 270 -7.28 -16.01 3.98
C VAL A 270 -5.92 -16.65 3.73
N SER A 271 -5.45 -17.50 4.64
CA SER A 271 -4.19 -18.22 4.45
C SER A 271 -4.19 -19.02 3.15
N PHE A 272 -3.03 -19.08 2.50
CA PHE A 272 -2.91 -19.78 1.24
C PHE A 272 -3.17 -21.27 1.40
N THR A 273 -3.80 -21.85 0.39
CA THR A 273 -3.98 -23.29 0.29
C THR A 273 -3.09 -23.84 -0.82
N THR A 274 -2.49 -24.98 -0.54
CA THR A 274 -1.72 -25.72 -1.53
C THR A 274 -2.63 -26.29 -2.61
N ARG A 275 -2.05 -26.74 -3.72
CA ARG A 275 -2.80 -27.46 -4.79
C ARG A 275 -3.58 -28.69 -4.28
N PHE A 276 -3.21 -29.23 -3.11
CA PHE A 276 -3.87 -30.37 -2.47
C PHE A 276 -4.89 -29.95 -1.38
N GLY A 277 -5.22 -28.67 -1.28
CA GLY A 277 -6.20 -28.14 -0.32
C GLY A 277 -5.70 -28.03 1.13
N GLN A 278 -4.41 -28.28 1.38
CA GLN A 278 -3.82 -28.08 2.71
C GLN A 278 -3.48 -26.61 2.93
N THR A 279 -3.87 -26.04 4.06
CA THR A 279 -3.49 -24.68 4.47
C THR A 279 -2.01 -24.62 4.76
N VAL A 280 -1.34 -23.57 4.28
CA VAL A 280 0.06 -23.31 4.57
C VAL A 280 0.21 -22.77 5.99
N ASP A 281 1.22 -23.26 6.71
CA ASP A 281 1.53 -22.81 8.05
C ASP A 281 2.21 -21.43 8.01
N GLU A 282 1.47 -20.41 8.44
CA GLU A 282 1.90 -19.01 8.53
C GLU A 282 2.33 -18.63 9.97
N SER A 283 2.60 -19.60 10.84
CA SER A 283 2.94 -19.37 12.25
C SER A 283 4.14 -18.44 12.49
N LEU A 284 5.09 -18.40 11.54
CA LEU A 284 6.24 -17.48 11.55
C LEU A 284 5.82 -16.00 11.54
N LEU A 285 4.61 -15.69 11.08
CA LEU A 285 4.06 -14.34 10.99
C LEU A 285 3.02 -14.04 12.08
N ALA A 286 2.87 -14.93 13.06
CA ALA A 286 1.91 -14.74 14.15
C ALA A 286 2.16 -13.42 14.89
N GLY A 287 1.14 -12.54 14.90
CA GLY A 287 1.21 -11.21 15.53
C GLY A 287 1.56 -10.06 14.57
N SER A 288 1.84 -10.35 13.30
CA SER A 288 2.02 -9.32 12.26
C SER A 288 0.68 -8.67 11.87
N ASP A 289 0.73 -7.45 11.33
CA ASP A 289 -0.43 -6.80 10.73
C ASP A 289 -0.89 -7.63 9.51
N ASP A 290 -2.18 -7.97 9.44
CA ASP A 290 -2.74 -8.82 8.39
C ASP A 290 -2.90 -8.08 7.05
N ARG A 291 -2.81 -6.75 7.07
CA ARG A 291 -2.93 -5.89 5.89
C ARG A 291 -1.69 -5.98 5.00
N VAL A 292 -1.95 -5.90 3.70
CA VAL A 292 -0.90 -5.67 2.70
C VAL A 292 -0.82 -4.17 2.44
N ARG A 293 0.38 -3.61 2.61
CA ARG A 293 0.65 -2.19 2.43
C ARG A 293 1.53 -2.00 1.19
N LEU A 294 1.21 -1.01 0.37
CA LEU A 294 2.11 -0.58 -0.71
C LEU A 294 2.91 0.62 -0.21
N VAL A 295 4.24 0.52 -0.27
CA VAL A 295 5.17 1.52 0.25
C VAL A 295 5.55 2.54 -0.81
N SER A 296 5.79 2.10 -2.04
CA SER A 296 6.18 2.98 -3.13
C SER A 296 5.82 2.40 -4.49
N VAL A 297 5.41 3.29 -5.41
CA VAL A 297 5.28 3.06 -6.85
C VAL A 297 6.04 4.12 -7.65
N GLN A 298 7.03 4.77 -7.03
CA GLN A 298 7.84 5.79 -7.69
C GLN A 298 8.49 5.23 -8.95
N GLY A 299 8.50 5.96 -10.05
CA GLY A 299 9.09 5.52 -11.32
C GLY A 299 8.38 4.37 -12.04
N VAL A 300 7.26 3.85 -11.50
CA VAL A 300 6.46 2.79 -12.15
C VAL A 300 5.50 3.37 -13.17
N ASP A 301 5.30 2.67 -14.30
CA ASP A 301 4.18 2.96 -15.21
C ASP A 301 2.87 2.37 -14.67
N ALA A 302 2.08 3.22 -14.02
CA ALA A 302 0.85 2.84 -13.35
C ALA A 302 -0.29 2.47 -14.31
N ALA A 303 -0.17 2.72 -15.63
CA ALA A 303 -1.18 2.34 -16.62
C ALA A 303 -1.42 0.83 -16.70
N ARG A 304 -0.44 0.05 -16.25
CA ARG A 304 -0.47 -1.42 -16.24
C ARG A 304 -0.65 -2.01 -14.84
N LEU A 305 -0.78 -1.16 -13.82
CA LEU A 305 -0.85 -1.59 -12.43
C LEU A 305 -2.30 -1.66 -11.96
N VAL A 306 -2.65 -2.81 -11.38
CA VAL A 306 -3.93 -3.03 -10.71
C VAL A 306 -3.66 -3.34 -9.25
N LEU A 307 -4.28 -2.60 -8.33
CA LEU A 307 -4.16 -2.80 -6.90
C LEU A 307 -5.52 -3.19 -6.33
N THR A 308 -5.56 -4.29 -5.59
CA THR A 308 -6.82 -4.82 -5.02
C THR A 308 -6.67 -5.02 -3.51
N ASP A 309 -7.59 -4.42 -2.74
CA ASP A 309 -7.65 -4.56 -1.28
C ASP A 309 -6.34 -4.18 -0.54
N THR A 310 -5.57 -3.23 -1.09
CA THR A 310 -4.26 -2.80 -0.54
C THR A 310 -4.34 -1.52 0.28
N ASP A 311 -3.49 -1.39 1.28
CA ASP A 311 -3.34 -0.15 2.06
C ASP A 311 -2.27 0.75 1.44
N LEU A 312 -2.70 1.93 0.99
CA LEU A 312 -1.89 2.94 0.30
C LEU A 312 -1.62 4.15 1.21
N SER A 313 -1.84 4.02 2.53
CA SER A 313 -1.76 5.15 3.46
C SER A 313 -0.39 5.83 3.50
N ASP A 314 0.68 5.04 3.33
CA ASP A 314 2.06 5.52 3.32
C ASP A 314 2.72 5.30 1.95
N CYS A 315 1.93 5.10 0.88
CA CYS A 315 2.42 4.82 -0.46
C CYS A 315 2.94 6.11 -1.13
N LEU A 316 4.19 6.08 -1.58
CA LEU A 316 4.77 7.12 -2.42
C LEU A 316 4.35 6.95 -3.88
N PHE A 317 3.76 8.00 -4.44
CA PHE A 317 3.30 8.13 -5.83
C PHE A 317 4.10 9.13 -6.65
N SER A 318 4.96 9.94 -6.02
CA SER A 318 5.84 10.87 -6.74
C SER A 318 6.63 10.14 -7.84
N GLU A 319 6.86 10.79 -8.98
CA GLU A 319 7.57 10.22 -10.13
C GLU A 319 6.90 8.99 -10.80
N ALA A 320 5.72 8.54 -10.36
CA ALA A 320 4.98 7.51 -11.06
C ALA A 320 4.46 8.04 -12.42
N PHE A 321 4.54 7.21 -13.46
CA PHE A 321 4.03 7.53 -14.79
C PHE A 321 2.58 7.07 -14.92
N HIS A 322 1.77 7.83 -15.67
CA HIS A 322 0.36 7.52 -15.96
C HIS A 322 -0.48 7.15 -14.73
N LEU A 323 -0.27 7.85 -13.61
CA LEU A 323 -1.01 7.62 -12.38
C LEU A 323 -2.52 7.80 -12.56
N ASP A 324 -2.94 8.52 -13.60
CA ASP A 324 -4.35 8.67 -14.01
C ASP A 324 -4.97 7.40 -14.58
N GLN A 325 -4.17 6.39 -14.91
CA GLN A 325 -4.62 5.08 -15.40
C GLN A 325 -4.48 3.95 -14.36
N LEU A 326 -4.01 4.28 -13.15
CA LEU A 326 -3.92 3.32 -12.05
C LEU A 326 -5.29 2.74 -11.71
N ARG A 327 -5.40 1.41 -11.69
CA ARG A 327 -6.65 0.74 -11.31
C ARG A 327 -6.64 0.34 -9.86
N LEU A 328 -7.63 0.84 -9.12
CA LEU A 328 -7.84 0.54 -7.70
C LEU A 328 -9.16 -0.22 -7.56
N GLU A 329 -9.06 -1.49 -7.17
CA GLU A 329 -10.19 -2.39 -7.01
C GLU A 329 -10.37 -2.78 -5.54
N GLY A 330 -11.60 -3.14 -5.16
CA GLY A 330 -11.92 -3.49 -3.77
C GLY A 330 -11.70 -2.35 -2.76
N ARG A 331 -11.14 -2.68 -1.61
CA ARG A 331 -10.91 -1.79 -0.46
C ARG A 331 -9.48 -1.25 -0.46
N CYS A 332 -9.18 -0.33 -1.38
CA CYS A 332 -7.93 0.43 -1.32
C CYS A 332 -8.06 1.59 -0.31
N THR A 333 -7.21 1.60 0.73
CA THR A 333 -7.24 2.63 1.81
C THR A 333 -6.14 3.67 1.62
N PHE A 334 -6.44 4.92 1.98
CA PHE A 334 -5.48 6.03 2.01
C PHE A 334 -5.45 6.62 3.41
N ALA A 335 -4.37 7.33 3.74
CA ALA A 335 -4.27 7.98 5.03
C ALA A 335 -5.39 9.02 5.18
N PRO A 336 -6.00 9.13 6.37
CA PRO A 336 -6.92 10.22 6.66
C PRO A 336 -6.17 11.45 7.17
N THR A 337 -6.77 12.63 7.01
CA THR A 337 -6.30 13.83 7.72
C THR A 337 -6.28 13.61 9.25
N PRO A 338 -5.31 14.18 9.99
CA PRO A 338 -5.18 14.00 11.43
C PRO A 338 -6.45 14.35 12.21
N THR A 339 -6.69 13.59 13.28
CA THR A 339 -7.86 13.75 14.14
C THR A 339 -7.54 14.55 15.41
N GLY A 340 -8.39 15.51 15.78
CA GLY A 340 -8.23 16.30 17.03
C GLY A 340 -8.65 17.76 16.88
N LEU A 341 -8.70 18.49 18.01
CA LEU A 341 -8.76 19.96 18.01
C LEU A 341 -7.33 20.51 17.94
N HIS A 342 -7.08 21.43 17.02
CA HIS A 342 -5.79 22.13 16.98
C HIS A 342 -5.67 23.14 18.12
N ARG A 343 -4.47 23.20 18.71
CA ARG A 343 -4.18 23.94 19.96
C ARG A 343 -4.26 25.46 19.81
N VAL A 344 -4.16 26.00 18.59
CA VAL A 344 -4.11 27.44 18.31
C VAL A 344 -5.46 28.00 17.84
N TRP A 345 -6.32 27.17 17.23
CA TRP A 345 -7.68 27.54 16.80
C TRP A 345 -8.56 26.28 16.82
N PRO A 346 -9.80 26.32 17.35
CA PRO A 346 -10.67 25.14 17.50
C PRO A 346 -11.32 24.71 16.17
N TYR A 347 -10.53 24.59 15.11
CA TYR A 347 -10.93 24.00 13.85
C TYR A 347 -10.56 22.51 13.85
N ARG A 348 -11.46 21.68 13.31
CA ARG A 348 -11.22 20.26 13.02
C ARG A 348 -10.90 20.11 11.53
N TRP A 349 -9.84 19.38 11.20
CA TRP A 349 -9.57 19.02 9.81
C TRP A 349 -10.78 18.36 9.19
N THR A 350 -10.97 18.69 7.92
CA THR A 350 -12.00 18.06 7.12
C THR A 350 -11.55 16.64 6.83
N ARG A 351 -12.25 15.65 7.40
CA ARG A 351 -11.97 14.23 7.12
C ARG A 351 -12.07 13.98 5.62
N ARG A 352 -10.95 13.54 5.03
CA ARG A 352 -10.81 13.11 3.64
C ARG A 352 -9.64 12.14 3.52
N ARG A 353 -9.56 11.45 2.39
CA ARG A 353 -8.37 10.72 1.94
C ARG A 353 -7.25 11.69 1.56
N THR A 354 -6.03 11.40 1.98
CA THR A 354 -4.84 12.20 1.70
C THR A 354 -3.70 11.32 1.19
N LEU A 355 -2.86 11.91 0.34
CA LEU A 355 -1.64 11.28 -0.17
C LEU A 355 -0.51 11.33 0.86
N ALA A 356 0.40 10.35 0.82
CA ALA A 356 1.57 10.32 1.70
C ALA A 356 2.43 11.58 1.54
N GLU A 357 2.57 12.10 0.31
CA GLU A 357 3.30 13.33 0.02
C GLU A 357 2.71 14.55 0.72
N GLU A 358 1.38 14.66 0.83
CA GLU A 358 0.76 15.73 1.62
C GLU A 358 1.10 15.59 3.10
N HIS A 359 1.13 14.36 3.62
CA HIS A 359 1.54 14.12 5.01
C HIS A 359 2.98 14.59 5.24
N HIS A 360 3.90 14.22 4.34
CA HIS A 360 5.32 14.57 4.43
C HIS A 360 5.51 16.08 4.40
N TRP A 361 4.91 16.77 3.42
CA TRP A 361 4.95 18.23 3.30
C TRP A 361 4.39 18.94 4.54
N ARG A 362 3.26 18.47 5.10
CA ARG A 362 2.65 19.10 6.28
C ARG A 362 3.39 18.83 7.57
N ALA A 363 3.95 17.63 7.73
CA ALA A 363 4.80 17.30 8.87
C ALA A 363 6.03 18.22 8.89
N GLN A 364 6.67 18.39 7.73
CA GLN A 364 7.80 19.29 7.54
C GLN A 364 7.43 20.76 7.82
N THR A 365 6.34 21.25 7.21
CA THR A 365 5.87 22.63 7.37
C THR A 365 5.49 22.96 8.82
N ALA A 366 4.97 21.97 9.54
CA ALA A 366 4.61 22.12 10.96
C ALA A 366 5.81 21.93 11.91
N GLY A 367 7.01 21.60 11.41
CA GLY A 367 8.18 21.30 12.23
C GLY A 367 7.95 20.14 13.19
N GLN A 368 7.22 19.10 12.75
CA GLN A 368 6.94 17.95 13.60
C GLN A 368 8.24 17.18 13.87
N PRO A 369 8.45 16.68 15.09
CA PRO A 369 9.60 15.83 15.36
C PRO A 369 9.44 14.51 14.61
N ALA A 370 10.56 13.93 14.16
CA ALA A 370 10.56 12.58 13.63
C ALA A 370 10.07 11.60 14.71
N PRO A 371 9.19 10.63 14.38
CA PRO A 371 8.75 9.63 15.32
C PRO A 371 9.95 8.75 15.74
N PRO A 372 9.97 8.24 16.99
CA PRO A 372 10.97 7.27 17.40
C PRO A 372 10.93 6.02 16.50
N PRO A 373 12.08 5.39 16.21
CA PRO A 373 12.13 4.16 15.43
C PRO A 373 11.21 3.08 16.00
N GLY A 374 10.43 2.41 15.15
CA GLY A 374 9.55 1.31 15.55
C GLY A 374 8.22 1.71 16.19
N GLN A 375 7.93 3.02 16.32
CA GLN A 375 6.64 3.48 16.85
C GLN A 375 5.66 3.80 15.71
N ALA A 376 4.47 3.19 15.77
CA ALA A 376 3.42 3.45 14.79
C ALA A 376 3.02 4.94 14.75
N PRO A 377 2.77 5.51 13.56
CA PRO A 377 2.37 6.91 13.43
C PRO A 377 1.08 7.20 14.19
N SER A 378 1.07 8.33 14.89
CA SER A 378 -0.08 8.75 15.68
C SER A 378 -1.19 9.28 14.77
N PRO A 379 -2.46 8.86 14.95
CA PRO A 379 -3.60 9.35 14.15
C PRO A 379 -3.93 10.85 14.38
N ARG A 380 -3.18 11.53 15.26
CA ARG A 380 -3.32 12.96 15.57
C ARG A 380 -2.26 13.82 14.90
N HIS A 381 -1.26 13.22 14.28
CA HIS A 381 -0.14 13.91 13.64
C HIS A 381 -0.08 13.60 12.14
N TRP A 382 0.63 14.44 11.40
CA TRP A 382 0.91 14.14 10.00
C TRP A 382 2.02 13.09 9.96
N HIS A 383 2.01 12.21 8.96
CA HIS A 383 3.05 11.18 8.84
C HIS A 383 4.33 11.85 8.32
N THR A 384 5.47 11.52 8.91
CA THR A 384 6.77 12.03 8.46
C THR A 384 7.32 11.15 7.34
N GLY A 385 7.88 11.78 6.30
CA GLY A 385 8.47 11.04 5.17
C GLY A 385 9.86 10.48 5.46
N PRO A 386 10.38 9.65 4.54
CA PRO A 386 11.69 8.99 4.70
C PRO A 386 12.85 9.98 4.78
N HIS A 387 12.73 11.15 4.11
CA HIS A 387 13.77 12.18 4.09
C HIS A 387 13.59 13.27 5.15
N HIS A 388 12.63 13.14 6.07
CA HIS A 388 12.39 14.14 7.11
C HIS A 388 13.62 14.26 8.05
N PRO A 389 14.12 15.48 8.36
CA PRO A 389 13.50 16.78 8.16
C PRO A 389 14.04 17.59 6.96
N ASP A 390 14.60 16.94 5.93
CA ASP A 390 15.18 17.64 4.78
C ASP A 390 14.08 18.29 3.90
N PRO A 391 14.00 19.63 3.85
CA PRO A 391 13.00 20.31 3.03
C PRO A 391 13.26 20.12 1.53
N SER A 392 14.52 19.91 1.12
CA SER A 392 14.89 19.82 -0.30
C SER A 392 14.49 18.50 -0.96
N LEU A 393 14.24 17.47 -0.15
CA LEU A 393 13.80 16.15 -0.57
C LEU A 393 12.32 15.88 -0.21
N THR A 394 11.63 16.88 0.34
CA THR A 394 10.20 16.80 0.64
C THR A 394 9.42 17.42 -0.53
N PRO A 395 8.39 16.75 -1.07
CA PRO A 395 7.63 17.25 -2.22
C PRO A 395 6.98 18.60 -1.91
N ASP A 396 7.05 19.51 -2.87
CA ASP A 396 6.42 20.82 -2.77
C ASP A 396 4.91 20.73 -3.08
N PRO A 397 4.09 21.69 -2.63
CA PRO A 397 2.65 21.69 -2.92
C PRO A 397 2.34 21.58 -4.41
N GLU A 398 3.17 22.15 -5.28
CA GLU A 398 3.03 22.10 -6.74
C GLU A 398 3.09 20.65 -7.27
N ASP A 399 4.04 19.84 -6.79
CA ASP A 399 4.18 18.43 -7.16
C ASP A 399 2.97 17.64 -6.68
N VAL A 400 2.53 17.88 -5.44
CA VAL A 400 1.38 17.19 -4.85
C VAL A 400 0.07 17.55 -5.57
N VAL A 401 -0.07 18.76 -6.14
CA VAL A 401 -1.22 19.13 -7.01
C VAL A 401 -1.32 18.19 -8.21
N VAL A 402 -0.19 17.87 -8.85
CA VAL A 402 -0.17 17.00 -10.03
C VAL A 402 -0.63 15.59 -9.67
N LEU A 403 -0.13 15.05 -8.55
CA LEU A 403 -0.52 13.73 -8.05
C LEU A 403 -2.02 13.65 -7.73
N TYR A 404 -2.55 14.66 -7.02
CA TYR A 404 -3.98 14.76 -6.73
C TYR A 404 -4.83 14.79 -8.00
N ARG A 405 -4.40 15.53 -9.02
CA ARG A 405 -5.11 15.66 -10.29
C ARG A 405 -5.16 14.34 -11.06
N GLN A 406 -4.02 13.62 -11.13
CA GLN A 406 -3.93 12.34 -11.81
C GLN A 406 -4.78 11.28 -11.10
N LEU A 407 -4.62 11.12 -9.78
CA LEU A 407 -5.42 10.16 -9.01
C LEU A 407 -6.92 10.50 -9.01
N ARG A 408 -7.30 11.79 -8.98
CA ARG A 408 -8.70 12.17 -9.16
C ARG A 408 -9.25 11.61 -10.47
N LYS A 409 -8.52 11.79 -11.58
CA LYS A 409 -8.93 11.29 -12.89
C LYS A 409 -9.06 9.77 -12.91
N ALA A 410 -8.13 9.04 -12.29
CA ALA A 410 -8.22 7.58 -12.15
C ALA A 410 -9.51 7.15 -11.42
N PHE A 411 -9.88 7.87 -10.36
CA PHE A 411 -11.12 7.61 -9.62
C PHE A 411 -12.39 7.97 -10.42
N GLU A 412 -12.37 9.08 -11.17
CA GLU A 412 -13.46 9.48 -12.08
C GLU A 412 -13.68 8.41 -13.16
N ASP A 413 -12.60 7.96 -13.81
CA ASP A 413 -12.62 6.90 -14.84
C ASP A 413 -13.10 5.56 -14.24
N GLY A 414 -12.75 5.29 -12.98
CA GLY A 414 -13.25 4.16 -12.19
C GLY A 414 -14.68 4.31 -11.65
N LYS A 415 -15.40 5.38 -12.00
CA LYS A 415 -16.75 5.73 -11.49
C LYS A 415 -16.85 5.84 -9.97
N ASN A 416 -15.73 6.12 -9.30
CA ASN A 416 -15.65 6.35 -7.87
C ASN A 416 -15.67 7.86 -7.56
N GLU A 417 -16.80 8.49 -7.88
CA GLU A 417 -17.08 9.91 -7.63
C GLU A 417 -16.87 10.36 -6.16
N PRO A 418 -17.23 9.55 -5.13
CA PRO A 418 -16.97 9.94 -3.74
C PRO A 418 -15.48 10.05 -3.42
N GLY A 419 -14.67 9.13 -3.95
CA GLY A 419 -13.22 9.16 -3.79
C GLY A 419 -12.59 10.31 -4.58
N ALA A 420 -13.00 10.51 -5.83
CA ALA A 420 -12.56 11.62 -6.68
C ALA A 420 -12.79 12.99 -6.01
N ALA A 421 -13.91 13.17 -5.31
CA ALA A 421 -14.20 14.41 -4.58
C ALA A 421 -13.19 14.70 -3.44
N ASP A 422 -12.69 13.68 -2.75
CA ASP A 422 -11.66 13.85 -1.72
C ASP A 422 -10.32 14.30 -2.35
N PHE A 423 -9.94 13.73 -3.51
CA PHE A 423 -8.75 14.14 -4.25
C PHE A 423 -8.89 15.53 -4.87
N TYR A 424 -10.09 15.92 -5.35
CA TYR A 424 -10.36 17.29 -5.78
C TYR A 424 -10.19 18.30 -4.64
N TYR A 425 -10.69 17.95 -3.44
CA TYR A 425 -10.49 18.81 -2.26
C TYR A 425 -9.00 18.96 -1.94
N GLY A 426 -8.24 17.86 -2.00
CA GLY A 426 -6.79 17.85 -1.81
C GLY A 426 -6.07 18.74 -2.84
N GLU A 427 -6.40 18.60 -4.13
CA GLU A 427 -5.87 19.43 -5.21
C GLU A 427 -6.06 20.92 -4.93
N MET A 428 -7.29 21.34 -4.60
CA MET A 428 -7.61 22.75 -4.33
C MET A 428 -6.90 23.26 -3.08
N GLU A 429 -6.68 22.40 -2.08
CA GLU A 429 -5.92 22.78 -0.90
C GLU A 429 -4.43 22.96 -1.19
N MET A 430 -3.82 22.08 -1.98
CA MET A 430 -2.42 22.25 -2.37
C MET A 430 -2.23 23.51 -3.24
N ARG A 431 -3.12 23.80 -4.20
CA ARG A 431 -3.10 25.06 -4.97
C ARG A 431 -3.22 26.32 -4.11
N ARG A 432 -4.00 26.26 -3.01
CA ARG A 432 -4.10 27.37 -2.06
C ARG A 432 -2.77 27.64 -1.35
N HIS A 433 -1.96 26.60 -1.14
CA HIS A 433 -0.68 26.66 -0.44
C HIS A 433 0.54 26.79 -1.36
N ASP A 434 0.37 26.48 -2.64
CA ASP A 434 1.36 26.69 -3.70
C ASP A 434 1.69 28.18 -3.85
N ARG A 435 2.98 28.51 -3.67
CA ARG A 435 3.50 29.89 -3.79
C ARG A 435 4.29 30.12 -5.08
N THR A 436 4.58 29.07 -5.83
CA THR A 436 5.44 29.08 -7.01
C THR A 436 4.59 29.08 -8.29
N GLY A 437 3.64 28.16 -8.40
CA GLY A 437 2.82 27.97 -9.61
C GLY A 437 1.52 28.77 -9.62
N THR A 438 0.90 28.99 -8.46
CA THR A 438 -0.44 29.60 -8.38
C THR A 438 -0.39 31.11 -8.09
N PRO A 439 -0.97 31.98 -8.95
CA PRO A 439 -1.03 33.42 -8.72
C PRO A 439 -1.72 33.81 -7.42
N ALA A 440 -1.30 34.92 -6.81
CA ALA A 440 -1.88 35.41 -5.56
C ALA A 440 -3.39 35.68 -5.65
N SER A 441 -3.88 36.14 -6.81
CA SER A 441 -5.32 36.37 -7.06
C SER A 441 -6.12 35.07 -7.07
N GLU A 442 -5.60 34.03 -7.73
CA GLU A 442 -6.21 32.70 -7.74
C GLU A 442 -6.22 32.10 -6.34
N ARG A 443 -5.13 32.25 -5.57
CA ARG A 443 -5.11 31.82 -4.16
C ARG A 443 -6.13 32.56 -3.30
N GLY A 444 -6.32 33.86 -3.52
CA GLY A 444 -7.36 34.64 -2.86
C GLY A 444 -8.77 34.12 -3.18
N LEU A 445 -9.02 33.79 -4.45
CA LEU A 445 -10.28 33.19 -4.90
C LEU A 445 -10.50 31.81 -4.29
N LEU A 446 -9.48 30.94 -4.28
CA LEU A 446 -9.52 29.63 -3.64
C LEU A 446 -9.77 29.73 -2.14
N TRP A 447 -9.17 30.71 -1.47
CA TRP A 447 -9.41 30.97 -0.05
C TRP A 447 -10.88 31.35 0.21
N GLY A 448 -11.45 32.25 -0.60
CA GLY A 448 -12.87 32.61 -0.52
C GLY A 448 -13.80 31.42 -0.82
N TYR A 449 -13.49 30.64 -1.86
CA TYR A 449 -14.25 29.46 -2.25
C TYR A 449 -14.23 28.35 -1.16
N TRP A 450 -13.07 28.15 -0.52
CA TRP A 450 -12.92 27.29 0.66
C TRP A 450 -13.75 27.78 1.84
N LEU A 451 -13.69 29.08 2.15
CA LEU A 451 -14.37 29.68 3.29
C LEU A 451 -15.89 29.57 3.15
N LEU A 452 -16.41 29.89 1.97
CA LEU A 452 -17.85 29.92 1.70
C LEU A 452 -18.46 28.54 1.57
N SER A 453 -17.78 27.61 0.89
CA SER A 453 -18.40 26.34 0.46
C SER A 453 -17.55 25.09 0.68
N GLY A 454 -16.32 25.23 1.16
CA GLY A 454 -15.36 24.11 1.22
C GLY A 454 -15.10 23.52 -0.16
N TYR A 455 -14.82 24.39 -1.14
CA TYR A 455 -14.64 24.04 -2.55
C TYR A 455 -15.87 23.39 -3.19
N GLY A 456 -17.07 23.86 -2.81
CA GLY A 456 -18.33 23.34 -3.35
C GLY A 456 -18.68 21.92 -2.89
N LEU A 457 -17.97 21.36 -1.91
CA LEU A 457 -18.17 19.99 -1.42
C LEU A 457 -18.80 19.92 -0.01
N ARG A 458 -18.97 21.06 0.67
CA ARG A 458 -19.46 21.10 2.07
C ARG A 458 -20.69 21.98 2.19
N ALA A 459 -21.85 21.36 2.01
CA ALA A 459 -23.16 22.04 2.12
C ALA A 459 -23.36 22.72 3.47
N SER A 460 -22.87 22.13 4.57
CA SER A 460 -22.99 22.70 5.92
C SER A 460 -22.33 24.07 6.08
N ARG A 461 -21.20 24.34 5.39
CA ARG A 461 -20.56 25.66 5.41
C ARG A 461 -21.42 26.69 4.69
N SER A 462 -21.89 26.34 3.50
CA SER A 462 -22.72 27.23 2.68
C SER A 462 -24.06 27.52 3.36
N MET A 463 -24.67 26.50 3.98
CA MET A 463 -25.91 26.63 4.76
C MET A 463 -25.69 27.49 6.01
N GLY A 464 -24.55 27.34 6.69
CA GLY A 464 -24.17 28.18 7.82
C GLY A 464 -24.04 29.64 7.42
N TRP A 465 -23.31 29.93 6.34
CA TRP A 465 -23.19 31.27 5.78
C TRP A 465 -24.54 31.84 5.34
N LEU A 466 -25.41 31.01 4.76
CA LEU A 466 -26.76 31.41 4.37
C LEU A 466 -27.57 31.84 5.61
N MET A 467 -27.57 31.03 6.68
CA MET A 467 -28.26 31.37 7.92
C MET A 467 -27.70 32.64 8.57
N THR A 468 -26.37 32.82 8.56
CA THR A 468 -25.73 34.04 9.06
C THR A 468 -26.09 35.25 8.20
N ALA A 469 -26.12 35.11 6.88
CA ALA A 469 -26.51 36.19 5.97
C ALA A 469 -27.97 36.58 6.19
N ILE A 470 -28.89 35.62 6.25
CA ILE A 470 -30.31 35.85 6.55
C ILE A 470 -30.47 36.60 7.89
N ALA A 471 -29.81 36.12 8.95
CA ALA A 471 -29.85 36.77 10.27
C ALA A 471 -29.29 38.20 10.24
N ALA A 472 -28.18 38.42 9.54
CA ALA A 472 -27.58 39.75 9.37
C ALA A 472 -28.51 40.68 8.58
N THR A 473 -29.13 40.19 7.50
CA THR A 473 -30.11 40.94 6.71
C THR A 473 -31.30 41.33 7.57
N ILE A 474 -31.84 40.42 8.40
CA ILE A 474 -32.94 40.73 9.33
C ILE A 474 -32.52 41.83 10.32
N VAL A 475 -31.34 41.70 10.95
CA VAL A 475 -30.82 42.70 11.92
C VAL A 475 -30.65 44.07 11.26
N LEU A 476 -30.06 44.12 10.06
CA LEU A 476 -29.91 45.35 9.30
C LEU A 476 -31.26 45.95 8.89
N MET A 477 -32.22 45.09 8.52
CA MET A 477 -33.56 45.53 8.12
C MET A 477 -34.34 46.10 9.30
N MET A 478 -34.23 45.49 10.49
CA MET A 478 -34.82 46.02 11.72
C MET A 478 -34.18 47.35 12.14
N GLY A 479 -32.85 47.43 12.10
CA GLY A 479 -32.08 48.56 12.60
C GLY A 479 -32.01 49.78 11.67
N LEU A 480 -32.07 49.57 10.35
CA LEU A 480 -31.87 50.62 9.34
C LEU A 480 -32.90 50.61 8.21
N GLY A 481 -33.51 49.45 7.91
CA GLY A 481 -34.21 49.24 6.64
C GLY A 481 -35.72 49.47 6.64
N LEU A 482 -36.40 49.16 7.74
CA LEU A 482 -37.85 49.39 7.89
C LEU A 482 -38.12 50.84 8.33
N PRO A 483 -39.04 51.58 7.70
CA PRO A 483 -39.41 52.93 8.15
C PRO A 483 -40.16 52.91 9.50
N ASP A 484 -40.40 54.10 10.06
CA ASP A 484 -41.32 54.26 11.19
C ASP A 484 -42.73 53.81 10.75
N SER A 485 -43.48 53.13 11.62
CA SER A 485 -44.67 52.36 11.25
C SER A 485 -45.71 53.12 10.41
N SER A 486 -46.11 52.49 9.28
CA SER A 486 -47.21 52.80 8.36
C SER A 486 -47.23 54.22 7.78
N GLN A 487 -46.97 54.35 6.47
CA GLN A 487 -47.49 55.44 5.67
C GLN A 487 -48.99 55.59 5.98
N ARG A 488 -49.35 56.65 6.69
CA ARG A 488 -50.72 57.13 6.70
C ARG A 488 -50.88 57.85 5.37
N GLN A 489 -51.45 57.18 4.37
CA GLN A 489 -51.86 57.82 3.13
C GLN A 489 -52.98 58.80 3.48
N ASP A 490 -52.63 60.04 3.79
CA ASP A 490 -53.61 61.10 3.97
C ASP A 490 -54.12 61.50 2.59
N ALA A 491 -55.23 60.87 2.16
CA ALA A 491 -55.94 61.24 0.96
C ALA A 491 -56.65 62.58 1.17
N GLY A 492 -55.93 63.68 0.95
CA GLY A 492 -56.48 65.03 0.91
C GLY A 492 -57.26 65.26 -0.38
N GLY A 493 -58.55 64.95 -0.40
CA GLY A 493 -59.43 65.27 -1.53
C GLY A 493 -60.28 66.52 -1.26
N THR A 494 -60.04 67.62 -1.96
CA THR A 494 -61.02 68.71 -2.06
C THR A 494 -62.06 68.36 -3.11
N GLY A 495 -63.28 67.99 -2.68
CA GLY A 495 -64.40 67.73 -3.57
C GLY A 495 -65.23 68.99 -3.85
N SER A 496 -65.46 69.30 -5.12
CA SER A 496 -66.58 70.16 -5.56
C SER A 496 -67.43 69.40 -6.56
N THR A 497 -68.71 69.26 -6.24
CA THR A 497 -69.72 68.64 -7.09
C THR A 497 -70.19 69.61 -8.16
N SER A 498 -69.68 69.45 -9.38
CA SER A 498 -70.43 69.49 -10.66
C SER A 498 -69.43 69.61 -11.83
N GLY A 499 -69.21 68.50 -12.54
CA GLY A 499 -68.61 68.50 -13.88
C GLY A 499 -67.10 68.79 -14.02
N GLY A 500 -66.27 68.52 -13.00
CA GLY A 500 -64.82 68.78 -13.06
C GLY A 500 -63.97 67.57 -12.66
N GLN A 501 -62.90 67.33 -13.42
CA GLN A 501 -61.91 66.26 -13.26
C GLN A 501 -61.33 66.20 -11.84
N VAL A 502 -61.44 65.05 -11.17
CA VAL A 502 -60.87 64.82 -9.84
C VAL A 502 -59.37 64.53 -10.00
N THR A 503 -58.52 65.43 -9.52
CA THR A 503 -57.07 65.19 -9.46
C THR A 503 -56.71 64.79 -8.02
N LEU A 504 -56.52 63.49 -7.80
CA LEU A 504 -55.96 62.95 -6.56
C LEU A 504 -54.44 63.12 -6.63
N THR A 505 -53.90 64.05 -5.85
CA THR A 505 -52.46 64.15 -5.62
C THR A 505 -52.12 63.34 -4.38
N VAL A 506 -51.46 62.20 -4.57
CA VAL A 506 -50.89 61.41 -3.47
C VAL A 506 -49.47 61.93 -3.27
N ASP A 507 -49.26 62.74 -2.23
CA ASP A 507 -47.91 63.14 -1.82
C ASP A 507 -47.25 61.96 -1.10
N GLU A 508 -46.40 61.23 -1.80
CA GLU A 508 -45.62 60.12 -1.25
C GLU A 508 -44.39 60.69 -0.53
N GLN A 509 -44.44 60.72 0.81
CA GLN A 509 -43.30 61.13 1.62
C GLN A 509 -42.24 60.01 1.66
N ASP A 510 -40.97 60.37 1.42
CA ASP A 510 -39.85 59.42 1.46
C ASP A 510 -39.79 58.68 2.81
N PRO A 511 -39.63 57.34 2.81
CA PRO A 511 -39.62 56.54 4.04
C PRO A 511 -38.42 56.91 4.93
N ARG A 512 -38.70 57.48 6.10
CA ARG A 512 -37.69 57.88 7.11
C ARG A 512 -37.75 56.98 8.35
N LEU A 513 -36.58 56.77 8.95
CA LEU A 513 -36.40 56.05 10.21
C LEU A 513 -35.88 57.02 11.28
N THR A 514 -36.73 57.41 12.22
CA THR A 514 -36.40 58.35 13.30
C THR A 514 -36.46 57.72 14.70
N LEU A 515 -36.94 56.48 14.81
CA LEU A 515 -37.01 55.75 16.08
C LEU A 515 -35.65 55.64 16.82
N PRO A 516 -35.61 55.72 18.16
CA PRO A 516 -34.45 55.39 18.98
C PRO A 516 -34.01 53.93 18.79
N ILE A 517 -32.70 53.63 18.89
CA ILE A 517 -32.15 52.26 18.66
C ILE A 517 -32.86 51.18 19.49
N GLN A 518 -33.22 51.50 20.72
CA GLN A 518 -33.93 50.60 21.65
C GLN A 518 -35.34 50.20 21.18
N ASP A 519 -36.00 51.06 20.38
CA ASP A 519 -37.34 50.79 19.82
C ASP A 519 -37.28 50.15 18.42
N ARG A 520 -36.08 49.97 17.85
CA ARG A 520 -35.89 49.34 16.54
C ARG A 520 -35.87 47.82 16.60
N PHE A 521 -35.56 47.25 17.77
CA PHE A 521 -35.43 45.80 17.98
C PHE A 521 -36.64 45.21 18.70
N THR A 522 -37.80 45.23 18.05
CA THR A 522 -39.06 44.69 18.58
C THR A 522 -39.53 43.45 17.81
N ALA A 523 -40.37 42.62 18.44
CA ALA A 523 -40.94 41.42 17.81
C ALA A 523 -41.74 41.75 16.54
N GLU A 524 -42.51 42.85 16.54
CA GLU A 524 -43.28 43.28 15.36
C GLU A 524 -42.39 43.67 14.17
N ARG A 525 -41.26 44.35 14.42
CA ARG A 525 -40.29 44.70 13.36
C ARG A 525 -39.52 43.47 12.88
N PHE A 526 -39.28 42.49 13.75
CA PHE A 526 -38.70 41.21 13.37
C PHE A 526 -39.61 40.46 12.38
N ASP A 527 -40.91 40.34 12.65
CA ASP A 527 -41.85 39.68 11.75
C ASP A 527 -41.92 40.38 10.38
N LYS A 528 -41.94 41.72 10.36
CA LYS A 528 -41.90 42.50 9.11
C LYS A 528 -40.57 42.29 8.36
N ALA A 529 -39.45 42.37 9.05
CA ALA A 529 -38.13 42.14 8.46
C ALA A 529 -38.00 40.71 7.90
N LEU A 530 -38.47 39.70 8.64
CA LEU A 530 -38.47 38.31 8.23
C LEU A 530 -39.34 38.09 6.97
N GLN A 531 -40.53 38.67 6.91
CA GLN A 531 -41.38 38.62 5.71
C GLN A 531 -40.70 39.28 4.51
N VAL A 532 -40.07 40.45 4.69
CA VAL A 532 -39.35 41.14 3.61
C VAL A 532 -38.17 40.29 3.11
N VAL A 533 -37.38 39.71 4.02
CA VAL A 533 -36.24 38.86 3.65
C VAL A 533 -36.71 37.61 2.91
N LEU A 534 -37.68 36.87 3.46
CA LEU A 534 -38.25 35.67 2.80
C LEU A 534 -38.83 35.99 1.41
N ASN A 535 -39.60 37.07 1.29
CA ASN A 535 -40.18 37.47 0.01
C ASN A 535 -39.12 37.95 -0.99
N SER A 536 -38.05 38.61 -0.52
CA SER A 536 -36.96 39.03 -1.39
C SER A 536 -36.14 37.86 -1.93
N VAL A 537 -35.91 36.83 -1.10
CA VAL A 537 -35.04 35.69 -1.40
C VAL A 537 -35.77 34.63 -2.21
N VAL A 538 -37.03 34.34 -1.85
CA VAL A 538 -37.83 33.27 -2.46
C VAL A 538 -38.70 33.78 -3.61
N PHE A 539 -39.34 34.94 -3.44
CA PHE A 539 -40.39 35.42 -4.35
C PHE A 539 -40.00 36.64 -5.19
N ARG A 540 -38.80 37.20 -4.99
CA ARG A 540 -38.27 38.38 -5.69
C ARG A 540 -39.21 39.59 -5.72
N SER A 541 -40.08 39.74 -4.71
CA SER A 541 -40.95 40.91 -4.55
C SER A 541 -40.69 41.56 -3.18
N SER A 542 -40.62 42.89 -3.15
CA SER A 542 -40.62 43.68 -1.92
C SER A 542 -41.77 44.65 -2.01
N SER A 543 -42.95 44.25 -1.56
CA SER A 543 -44.16 45.07 -1.56
C SER A 543 -44.21 46.05 -0.37
N GLN A 544 -43.07 46.53 0.11
CA GLN A 544 -42.97 47.45 1.24
C GLN A 544 -42.03 48.59 0.91
N ASP A 545 -42.40 49.80 1.32
CA ASP A 545 -41.55 50.98 1.23
C ASP A 545 -40.39 50.84 2.21
N LEU A 546 -39.19 50.66 1.66
CA LEU A 546 -37.96 50.51 2.41
C LEU A 546 -37.21 51.84 2.43
N THR A 547 -36.48 52.09 3.52
CA THR A 547 -35.51 53.20 3.53
C THR A 547 -34.41 52.96 2.49
N THR A 548 -33.66 53.99 2.10
CA THR A 548 -32.52 53.85 1.18
C THR A 548 -31.54 52.75 1.61
N TRP A 549 -31.24 52.64 2.92
CA TRP A 549 -30.42 51.57 3.47
C TRP A 549 -31.11 50.20 3.41
N GLY A 550 -32.43 50.15 3.62
CA GLY A 550 -33.25 48.96 3.41
C GLY A 550 -33.26 48.47 1.97
N THR A 551 -33.25 49.37 1.00
CA THR A 551 -33.16 49.03 -0.42
C THR A 551 -31.80 48.43 -0.75
N TYR A 552 -30.70 49.01 -0.26
CA TYR A 552 -29.36 48.44 -0.45
C TYR A 552 -29.18 47.08 0.23
N THR A 553 -29.71 46.89 1.45
CA THR A 553 -29.64 45.59 2.14
C THR A 553 -30.45 44.52 1.43
N ALA A 554 -31.66 44.86 0.94
CA ALA A 554 -32.46 43.96 0.13
C ALA A 554 -31.77 43.60 -1.21
N MET A 555 -31.15 44.57 -1.88
CA MET A 555 -30.38 44.32 -3.11
C MET A 555 -29.20 43.38 -2.87
N LEU A 556 -28.44 43.59 -1.79
CA LEU A 556 -27.31 42.73 -1.45
C LEU A 556 -27.76 41.30 -1.13
N SER A 557 -28.79 41.14 -0.29
CA SER A 557 -29.40 39.84 0.06
C SER A 557 -29.87 39.07 -1.18
N ARG A 558 -30.53 39.74 -2.13
CA ARG A 558 -30.97 39.16 -3.42
C ARG A 558 -29.84 38.60 -4.28
N LEU A 559 -28.60 39.04 -4.07
CA LEU A 559 -27.43 38.52 -4.77
C LEU A 559 -26.71 37.43 -3.95
N THR A 560 -26.44 37.70 -2.68
CA THR A 560 -25.59 36.82 -1.85
C THR A 560 -26.29 35.54 -1.43
N GLU A 561 -27.56 35.62 -1.03
CA GLU A 561 -28.27 34.47 -0.44
C GLU A 561 -28.59 33.38 -1.48
N PRO A 562 -29.04 33.71 -2.72
CA PRO A 562 -29.20 32.70 -3.76
C PRO A 562 -27.90 32.03 -4.19
N VAL A 563 -26.77 32.75 -4.18
CA VAL A 563 -25.45 32.18 -4.47
C VAL A 563 -25.05 31.16 -3.40
N LEU A 564 -25.25 31.49 -2.12
CA LEU A 564 -24.99 30.55 -1.02
C LEU A 564 -25.91 29.33 -1.05
N LEU A 565 -27.18 29.52 -1.42
CA LEU A 565 -28.10 28.42 -1.63
C LEU A 565 -27.67 27.54 -2.81
N ALA A 566 -27.27 28.13 -3.94
CA ALA A 566 -26.78 27.42 -5.11
C ALA A 566 -25.51 26.59 -4.78
N LEU A 567 -24.57 27.17 -4.02
CA LEU A 567 -23.38 26.46 -3.53
C LEU A 567 -23.74 25.29 -2.59
N ALA A 568 -24.75 25.46 -1.73
CA ALA A 568 -25.26 24.38 -0.89
C ALA A 568 -25.85 23.24 -1.73
N VAL A 569 -26.68 23.57 -2.73
CA VAL A 569 -27.29 22.61 -3.65
C VAL A 569 -26.23 21.88 -4.47
N LEU A 570 -25.20 22.58 -4.97
CA LEU A 570 -24.08 21.97 -5.69
C LEU A 570 -23.33 20.97 -4.81
N ALA A 571 -23.06 21.33 -3.55
CA ALA A 571 -22.42 20.44 -2.60
C ALA A 571 -23.26 19.21 -2.28
N VAL A 572 -24.58 19.38 -2.11
CA VAL A 572 -25.51 18.25 -1.94
C VAL A 572 -25.54 17.38 -3.18
N ARG A 573 -25.62 17.96 -4.39
CA ARG A 573 -25.62 17.22 -5.66
C ARG A 573 -24.35 16.42 -5.86
N SER A 574 -23.17 16.96 -5.54
CA SER A 574 -21.90 16.21 -5.55
C SER A 574 -21.90 15.02 -4.56
N ARG A 575 -22.83 15.05 -3.59
CA ARG A 575 -23.04 14.00 -2.60
C ARG A 575 -24.16 13.01 -2.92
N ILE A 576 -25.12 13.39 -3.77
CA ILE A 576 -26.32 12.59 -4.10
C ILE A 576 -26.30 12.03 -5.51
N LYS A 577 -25.68 12.70 -6.50
CA LYS A 577 -25.48 12.15 -7.86
C LYS A 577 -24.41 11.04 -7.89
N ARG A 578 -24.20 10.43 -6.73
CA ARG A 578 -23.25 9.37 -6.39
C ARG A 578 -23.87 8.02 -6.65
#